data_AF-A0A6A1Q9H3-F1
#
_entry.id   AF-A0A6A1Q9H3-F1
#
_cell.length_a   1.000
_cell.length_b   1.000
_cell.length_c   1.000
_cell.angle_alpha   90.00
_cell.angle_beta   90.00
_cell.angle_gamma   90.00
#
_symmetry.space_group_name_H-M   'P 1'
#
loop_
_entity.id
_entity.type
_entity.pdbx_description
1 polymer ?
#
loop_
_entity_poly.entity_id
_entity_poly.type
_entity_poly.pdbx_seq_one_letter_code
_entity_poly.pdbx_strand_id
1 'polypeptide(L)'
;MCDGRTPTPEELPPCYEGTDWSGCTLQEFMDCPYNLASNRQVRMLADLSLVGCYNLSFIPEGKRAQLLLDSAKKNLRGMAFFGLTEFQRKTHFLRLPLHPAVQGQRSQQAPESGHVVLRRSRKAGIQAPGAPDHIVR
;
A
#
# COMPACT_ATOMS: atom_id res chain seq x y z
N MET A 1 -5.13 -1.97 13.14
CA MET A 1 -4.89 -2.06 14.60
C MET A 1 -3.41 -1.87 14.81
N CYS A 2 -3.00 -1.09 15.80
CA CYS A 2 -1.60 -0.84 16.15
C CYS A 2 -1.52 -0.81 17.68
N ASP A 3 -0.50 -1.44 18.27
CA ASP A 3 -0.33 -1.56 19.74
C ASP A 3 -1.60 -2.02 20.48
N GLY A 4 -2.34 -2.97 19.89
CA GLY A 4 -3.54 -3.54 20.49
C GLY A 4 -4.80 -2.66 20.41
N ARG A 5 -4.75 -1.48 19.78
CA ARG A 5 -5.92 -0.60 19.61
C ARG A 5 -6.19 -0.19 18.16
N THR A 6 -7.43 0.20 17.88
CA THR A 6 -7.81 0.87 16.63
C THR A 6 -7.54 2.38 16.74
N PRO A 7 -7.19 3.06 15.64
CA PRO A 7 -7.08 4.52 15.65
C PRO A 7 -8.44 5.16 15.93
N THR A 8 -8.42 6.31 16.59
CA THR A 8 -9.63 7.12 16.79
C THR A 8 -9.93 7.96 15.54
N PRO A 9 -11.16 8.49 15.38
CA PRO A 9 -11.49 9.39 14.28
C PRO A 9 -10.62 10.65 14.23
N GLU A 10 -10.06 11.09 15.36
CA GLU A 10 -9.13 12.23 15.42
C GLU A 10 -7.74 11.88 14.87
N GLU A 11 -7.27 10.65 15.11
CA GLU A 11 -5.99 10.15 14.57
C GLU A 11 -6.12 9.75 13.10
N LEU A 12 -7.28 9.28 12.69
CA LEU A 12 -7.56 8.87 11.32
C LEU A 12 -9.00 9.24 10.90
N PRO A 13 -9.20 10.49 10.44
CA PRO A 13 -10.50 10.94 9.95
C PRO A 13 -10.97 10.16 8.72
N PRO A 14 -12.28 9.94 8.55
CA PRO A 14 -12.83 9.34 7.34
C PRO A 14 -12.69 10.28 6.14
N CYS A 15 -12.57 9.72 4.93
CA CYS A 15 -12.57 10.50 3.68
C CYS A 15 -13.96 10.75 3.10
N TYR A 16 -15.00 10.17 3.70
CA TYR A 16 -16.37 10.21 3.20
C TYR A 16 -17.35 10.22 4.36
N GLU A 17 -18.54 10.72 4.09
CA GLU A 17 -19.68 10.74 5.02
C GLU A 17 -20.60 9.55 4.72
N GLY A 18 -21.24 9.00 5.76
CA GLY A 18 -22.20 7.91 5.60
C GLY A 18 -21.57 6.51 5.56
N THR A 19 -22.17 5.60 4.80
CA THR A 19 -21.87 4.16 4.85
C THR A 19 -20.73 3.72 3.93
N ASP A 20 -20.53 4.39 2.80
CA ASP A 20 -19.48 4.06 1.84
C ASP A 20 -19.04 5.28 1.02
N TRP A 21 -18.00 5.08 0.20
CA TRP A 21 -17.46 6.08 -0.72
C TRP A 21 -17.79 5.74 -2.18
N SER A 22 -18.98 5.18 -2.43
CA SER A 22 -19.42 4.81 -3.77
C SER A 22 -19.59 6.04 -4.68
N GLY A 23 -19.24 5.91 -5.96
CA GLY A 23 -19.35 7.00 -6.94
C GLY A 23 -18.25 8.07 -6.86
N CYS A 24 -17.31 7.97 -5.92
CA CYS A 24 -16.18 8.89 -5.79
C CYS A 24 -15.33 8.94 -7.07
N THR A 25 -15.01 10.14 -7.52
CA THR A 25 -14.11 10.36 -8.66
C THR A 25 -12.66 10.11 -8.26
N LEU A 26 -11.80 9.84 -9.25
CA LEU A 26 -10.37 9.68 -8.99
C LEU A 26 -9.75 10.93 -8.33
N GLN A 27 -10.26 12.13 -8.62
CA GLN A 27 -9.73 13.38 -8.07
C GLN A 27 -10.06 13.49 -6.57
N GLU A 28 -11.33 13.33 -6.21
CA GLU A 28 -11.77 13.30 -4.80
C GLU A 28 -11.04 12.21 -4.00
N PHE A 29 -10.80 11.06 -4.63
CA PHE A 29 -10.04 9.98 -4.03
C PHE A 29 -8.58 10.37 -3.71
N MET A 30 -7.92 11.10 -4.61
CA MET A 30 -6.54 11.56 -4.42
C MET A 30 -6.43 12.75 -3.46
N ASP A 31 -7.46 13.59 -3.40
CA ASP A 31 -7.43 14.83 -2.62
C ASP A 31 -7.64 14.59 -1.11
N CYS A 32 -8.12 13.42 -0.69
CA CYS A 32 -8.21 13.09 0.73
C CYS A 32 -6.83 12.77 1.34
N PRO A 33 -6.32 13.57 2.31
CA PRO A 33 -5.00 13.35 2.92
C PRO A 33 -4.95 12.11 3.83
N TYR A 34 -6.10 11.66 4.35
CA TYR A 34 -6.21 10.50 5.23
C TYR A 34 -6.54 9.20 4.47
N ASN A 35 -6.50 9.23 3.13
CA ASN A 35 -6.82 8.08 2.32
C ASN A 35 -5.82 6.93 2.58
N LEU A 36 -6.33 5.83 3.13
CA LEU A 36 -5.54 4.64 3.40
C LEU A 36 -5.01 3.96 2.12
N ALA A 37 -5.45 4.33 0.92
CA ALA A 37 -4.82 3.85 -0.30
C ALA A 37 -3.40 4.41 -0.49
N SER A 38 -3.13 5.61 0.02
CA SER A 38 -1.81 6.25 -0.06
C SER A 38 -0.78 5.46 0.74
N ASN A 39 0.31 5.06 0.08
CA ASN A 39 1.40 4.26 0.65
C ASN A 39 0.95 2.99 1.39
N ARG A 40 -0.11 2.34 0.88
CA ARG A 40 -0.73 1.17 1.51
C ARG A 40 0.26 0.02 1.67
N GLN A 41 1.12 -0.27 0.69
CA GLN A 41 2.01 -1.43 0.78
C GLN A 41 3.04 -1.24 1.90
N VAL A 42 3.72 -0.11 1.93
CA VAL A 42 4.67 0.23 3.01
C VAL A 42 3.96 0.25 4.36
N ARG A 43 2.79 0.90 4.48
CA ARG A 43 2.07 0.96 5.76
C ARG A 43 1.64 -0.41 6.29
N MET A 44 1.28 -1.34 5.40
CA MET A 44 0.86 -2.70 5.79
C MET A 44 2.03 -3.65 6.07
N LEU A 45 3.22 -3.36 5.54
CA LEU A 45 4.43 -4.18 5.73
C LEU A 45 5.31 -3.67 6.87
N ALA A 46 5.27 -2.37 7.17
CA ALA A 46 6.06 -1.76 8.22
C ALA A 46 5.50 -2.04 9.62
N ASP A 47 6.38 -1.97 10.61
CA ASP A 47 6.00 -1.84 12.02
C ASP A 47 5.63 -0.38 12.31
N LEU A 48 4.34 -0.12 12.56
CA LEU A 48 3.80 1.22 12.81
C LEU A 48 4.12 1.74 14.22
N SER A 49 4.46 0.86 15.18
CA SER A 49 4.80 1.27 16.55
C SER A 49 6.06 2.18 16.56
N LEU A 50 6.98 1.95 15.61
CA LEU A 50 8.20 2.75 15.40
C LEU A 50 7.94 4.23 15.14
N VAL A 51 6.73 4.57 14.68
CA VAL A 51 6.33 5.94 14.36
C VAL A 51 5.13 6.41 15.17
N GLY A 52 4.84 5.78 16.31
CA GLY A 52 3.71 6.16 17.16
C GLY A 52 2.35 5.86 16.51
N CYS A 53 2.26 4.75 15.78
CA CYS A 53 1.04 4.29 15.12
C CYS A 53 0.47 5.35 14.16
N TYR A 54 -0.75 5.83 14.40
CA TYR A 54 -1.43 6.83 13.57
C TYR A 54 -1.24 8.27 14.07
N ASN A 55 -0.49 8.47 15.16
CA ASN A 55 -0.19 9.82 15.64
C ASN A 55 0.87 10.48 14.73
N LEU A 56 0.39 11.36 13.84
CA LEU A 56 1.25 12.08 12.89
C LEU A 56 2.17 13.10 13.58
N SER A 57 1.86 13.53 14.81
CA SER A 57 2.67 14.49 15.56
C SER A 57 3.86 13.85 16.29
N PHE A 58 3.94 12.52 16.33
CA PHE A 58 4.98 11.82 17.08
C PHE A 58 6.38 11.97 16.47
N ILE A 59 6.49 12.01 15.14
CA ILE A 59 7.75 12.14 14.40
C ILE A 59 7.56 13.14 13.26
N PRO A 60 8.55 14.02 12.97
CA PRO A 60 8.51 14.90 11.80
C PRO A 60 8.28 14.14 10.50
N GLU A 61 7.42 14.67 9.64
CA GLU A 61 6.94 14.02 8.41
C GLU A 61 8.06 13.45 7.54
N GLY A 62 9.13 14.23 7.30
CA GLY A 62 10.27 13.81 6.48
C GLY A 62 11.04 12.60 7.02
N LYS A 63 11.01 12.36 8.33
CA LYS A 63 11.67 11.20 8.97
C LYS A 63 10.72 10.00 9.07
N ARG A 64 9.43 10.26 9.25
CA ARG A 64 8.38 9.22 9.36
C ARG A 64 8.34 8.32 8.13
N ALA A 65 8.32 8.91 6.94
CA ALA A 65 8.27 8.16 5.68
C ALA A 65 9.47 7.21 5.51
N GLN A 66 10.67 7.69 5.83
CA GLN A 66 11.90 6.91 5.74
C GLN A 66 11.91 5.72 6.71
N LEU A 67 11.52 5.94 7.97
CA LEU A 67 11.43 4.88 8.98
C LEU A 67 10.45 3.77 8.57
N LEU A 68 9.29 4.16 8.05
CA LEU A 68 8.30 3.20 7.55
C LEU A 68 8.82 2.42 6.34
N LEU A 69 9.48 3.10 5.39
CA LEU A 69 10.06 2.45 4.22
C LEU A 69 11.14 1.43 4.60
N ASP A 70 12.03 1.79 5.53
CA ASP A 70 13.10 0.91 5.98
C ASP A 70 12.56 -0.31 6.74
N SER A 71 11.57 -0.09 7.61
CA SER A 71 10.86 -1.17 8.31
C SER A 71 10.15 -2.10 7.33
N ALA A 72 9.39 -1.57 6.37
CA ALA A 72 8.71 -2.36 5.35
C ALA A 72 9.69 -3.20 4.51
N LYS A 73 10.81 -2.60 4.07
CA LYS A 73 11.86 -3.33 3.32
C LYS A 73 12.49 -4.43 4.16
N LYS A 74 12.77 -4.18 5.44
CA LYS A 74 13.32 -5.19 6.36
C LYS A 74 12.34 -6.36 6.52
N ASN A 75 11.06 -6.06 6.77
CA ASN A 75 10.03 -7.06 6.99
C ASN A 75 9.77 -7.87 5.72
N LEU A 76 9.66 -7.22 4.57
CA LEU A 76 9.45 -7.90 3.28
C LEU A 76 10.61 -8.85 2.93
N ARG A 77 11.86 -8.46 3.22
CA ARG A 77 13.04 -9.34 3.05
C ARG A 77 13.08 -10.51 4.04
N GLY A 78 12.48 -10.32 5.23
CA GLY A 78 12.41 -11.36 6.25
C GLY A 78 11.28 -12.38 6.04
N MET A 79 10.37 -12.13 5.09
CA MET A 79 9.32 -13.08 4.74
C MET A 79 9.92 -14.30 4.03
N ALA A 80 9.36 -15.49 4.29
CA ALA A 80 9.76 -16.70 3.58
C ALA A 80 9.53 -16.59 2.06
N PHE A 81 8.53 -15.81 1.64
CA PHE A 81 8.20 -15.57 0.24
C PHE A 81 7.27 -14.36 0.07
N PHE A 82 7.40 -13.65 -1.05
CA PHE A 82 6.41 -12.70 -1.55
C PHE A 82 6.35 -12.77 -3.08
N GLY A 83 5.19 -12.43 -3.64
CA GLY A 83 4.92 -12.49 -5.07
C GLY A 83 4.65 -11.12 -5.68
N LEU A 84 4.89 -10.99 -6.98
CA LEU A 84 4.54 -9.79 -7.74
C LEU A 84 3.39 -10.10 -8.71
N THR A 85 2.38 -9.24 -8.73
CA THR A 85 1.17 -9.43 -9.54
C THR A 85 1.47 -9.46 -11.04
N GLU A 86 2.43 -8.67 -11.49
CA GLU A 86 2.90 -8.59 -12.88
C GLU A 86 3.70 -9.85 -13.32
N PHE A 87 4.15 -10.69 -12.39
CA PHE A 87 4.97 -11.88 -12.66
C PHE A 87 4.35 -13.17 -12.08
N GLN A 88 3.07 -13.42 -12.37
CA GLN A 88 2.32 -14.59 -11.85
C GLN A 88 3.08 -15.92 -11.98
N ARG A 89 3.55 -16.27 -13.19
CA ARG A 89 4.25 -17.54 -13.44
C ARG A 89 5.54 -17.69 -12.64
N LYS A 90 6.33 -16.62 -12.52
CA LYS A 90 7.58 -16.63 -11.72
C LYS A 90 7.26 -16.74 -10.23
N THR A 91 6.28 -15.98 -9.76
CA THR A 91 5.74 -16.05 -8.40
C THR A 91 5.28 -17.47 -8.08
N HIS A 92 4.56 -18.14 -8.99
CA HIS A 92 4.17 -19.55 -8.80
C HIS A 92 5.36 -20.46 -8.63
N PHE A 93 6.31 -20.37 -9.56
CA PHE A 93 7.46 -21.25 -9.62
C PHE A 93 8.30 -21.16 -8.36
N LEU A 94 8.57 -19.94 -7.89
CA LEU A 94 9.33 -19.69 -6.66
C LEU A 94 8.57 -20.11 -5.39
N ARG A 95 7.24 -20.10 -5.40
CA ARG A 95 6.40 -20.53 -4.27
C ARG A 95 6.29 -22.05 -4.14
N LEU A 96 6.38 -22.80 -5.24
CA LEU A 96 6.13 -24.25 -5.27
C LEU A 96 6.91 -25.05 -4.21
N PRO A 97 8.22 -24.81 -3.98
CA PRO A 97 8.98 -25.54 -2.96
C PRO A 97 8.47 -25.32 -1.54
N LEU A 98 7.82 -24.18 -1.27
CA LEU A 98 7.31 -23.83 0.06
C LEU A 98 5.91 -24.40 0.32
N HIS A 99 5.09 -24.53 -0.73
CA HIS A 99 3.69 -24.95 -0.63
C HIS A 99 3.28 -25.80 -1.85
N PRO A 100 3.70 -27.08 -1.89
CA PRO A 100 3.56 -27.95 -3.06
C PRO A 100 2.10 -28.39 -3.35
N ALA A 101 1.20 -28.28 -2.37
CA ALA A 101 -0.20 -28.73 -2.49
C ALA A 101 -1.09 -27.82 -3.36
N VAL A 102 -0.67 -26.60 -3.67
CA VAL A 102 -1.44 -25.67 -4.51
C VAL A 102 -1.01 -25.87 -5.97
N GLN A 103 -1.71 -26.75 -6.66
CA GLN A 103 -1.50 -27.04 -8.08
C GLN A 103 -2.46 -26.20 -8.94
N GLY A 104 -1.90 -25.21 -9.63
CA GLY A 104 -2.63 -24.39 -10.61
C GLY A 104 -2.62 -22.91 -10.26
N GLN A 105 -2.20 -22.10 -11.23
CA GLN A 105 -2.46 -20.67 -11.25
C GLN A 105 -3.35 -20.36 -12.44
N ARG A 106 -4.52 -19.75 -12.18
CA ARG A 106 -5.35 -19.20 -13.25
C ARG A 106 -4.67 -17.94 -13.77
N SER A 107 -4.45 -17.86 -15.09
CA SER A 107 -4.01 -16.61 -15.71
C SER A 107 -5.07 -15.54 -15.44
N GLN A 108 -4.68 -14.43 -14.83
CA GLN A 108 -5.60 -13.31 -14.60
C GLN A 108 -5.97 -12.67 -15.95
N GLN A 109 -7.24 -12.29 -16.11
CA GLN A 109 -7.67 -11.38 -17.18
C GLN A 109 -6.96 -10.02 -17.01
N ALA A 110 -7.01 -9.17 -18.04
CA ALA A 110 -6.47 -7.82 -17.96
C ALA A 110 -7.05 -7.12 -16.71
N PRO A 111 -6.21 -6.50 -15.86
CA PRO A 111 -6.71 -5.84 -14.66
C PRO A 111 -7.58 -4.65 -15.06
N GLU A 112 -8.62 -4.35 -14.28
CA GLU A 112 -9.44 -3.13 -14.42
C GLU A 112 -8.56 -1.87 -14.51
N SER A 113 -7.48 -1.82 -13.71
CA SER A 113 -6.49 -0.74 -13.76
C SER A 113 -5.80 -0.59 -15.12
N GLY A 114 -5.76 -1.63 -15.95
CA GLY A 114 -5.22 -1.58 -17.32
C GLY A 114 -6.15 -0.89 -18.32
N HIS A 115 -7.44 -0.75 -18.00
CA HIS A 115 -8.43 -0.06 -18.82
C HIS A 115 -8.54 1.44 -18.50
N VAL A 116 -7.94 1.89 -17.39
CA VAL A 116 -7.95 3.30 -16.97
C VAL A 116 -6.88 4.09 -17.72
N VAL A 117 -7.31 4.99 -18.61
CA VAL A 117 -6.41 5.88 -19.34
C VAL A 117 -6.08 7.12 -18.52
N LEU A 118 -4.83 7.22 -18.06
CA LEU A 118 -4.35 8.36 -17.26
C LEU A 118 -3.50 9.32 -18.09
N ARG A 119 -3.83 10.62 -18.01
CA ARG A 119 -2.93 11.69 -18.50
C ARG A 119 -1.63 11.68 -17.70
N ARG A 120 -0.51 12.09 -18.33
CA ARG A 120 0.82 12.15 -17.67
C ARG A 120 0.79 12.92 -16.35
N SER A 121 0.15 14.09 -16.32
CA SER A 121 0.04 14.90 -15.09
C SER A 121 -0.70 14.18 -13.96
N ARG A 122 -1.76 13.40 -14.29
CA ARG A 122 -2.49 12.60 -13.29
C ARG A 122 -1.66 11.42 -12.80
N LYS A 123 -0.91 10.78 -13.70
CA LYS A 123 0.01 9.70 -13.32
C LYS A 123 1.10 10.22 -12.37
N ALA A 124 1.62 11.42 -12.61
CA ALA A 124 2.59 12.07 -11.71
C ALA A 124 1.98 12.37 -10.32
N GLY A 125 0.71 12.77 -10.25
CA GLY A 125 0.00 12.96 -8.98
C GLY A 125 -0.13 11.67 -8.15
N ILE A 126 -0.37 10.53 -8.82
CA ILE A 126 -0.41 9.21 -8.17
C ILE A 126 0.99 8.73 -7.78
N GLN A 127 1.98 9.03 -8.62
CA GLN A 127 3.38 8.62 -8.49
C GLN A 127 4.25 9.77 -8.00
N ALA A 128 3.89 10.34 -6.84
CA ALA A 128 4.69 11.40 -6.25
C ALA A 128 6.13 10.90 -6.04
N PRO A 129 7.14 11.56 -6.64
CA PRO A 129 8.53 11.15 -6.48
C PRO A 129 8.93 11.21 -5.00
N GLY A 130 9.52 10.12 -4.50
CA GLY A 130 9.86 9.98 -3.08
C GLY A 130 8.74 9.42 -2.20
N ALA A 131 7.56 9.12 -2.74
CA ALA A 131 6.53 8.40 -2.01
C ALA A 131 7.03 6.98 -1.64
N PRO A 132 6.84 6.50 -0.40
CA PRO A 132 7.33 5.21 0.05
C PRO A 132 6.97 4.01 -0.84
N ASP A 133 5.77 3.99 -1.44
CA ASP A 133 5.34 2.90 -2.34
C ASP A 133 5.90 3.05 -3.77
N HIS A 134 6.50 4.20 -4.12
CA HIS A 134 7.12 4.41 -5.42
C HIS A 134 8.51 3.76 -5.45
N ILE A 135 8.61 2.63 -6.16
CA ILE A 135 9.89 1.96 -6.40
C ILE A 135 10.45 2.49 -7.72
N VAL A 136 11.43 3.38 -7.62
CA VAL A 136 12.32 3.69 -8.73
C VAL A 136 13.14 2.42 -9.01
N ARG A 137 12.91 1.80 -10.18
CA ARG A 137 13.74 0.70 -10.68
C ARG A 137 15.07 1.20 -11.19
#